data_AF-A0A197JNE5-F1
#
_entry.id   AF-A0A197JNE5-F1
#
_cell.length_a   1.000
_cell.length_b   1.000
_cell.length_c   1.000
_cell.angle_alpha   90.00
_cell.angle_beta   90.00
_cell.angle_gamma   90.00
#
_symmetry.space_group_name_H-M   'P 1'
#
loop_
_entity.id
_entity.type
_entity.pdbx_description
1 polymer ?
#
loop_
_entity_poly.entity_id
_entity_poly.type
_entity_poly.pdbx_seq_one_letter_code
_entity_poly.pdbx_strand_id
1 'polypeptide(L)'
;RPSDLKRELNEHFRSRHPTIDPSITLSKIRKVKTDLLAISEELDLEISTAALAYAYFEKLILKGSWKGKESNPLSTEANTSIVTKENRKMIACVCLLLAYKVNEPKRSSGEFATLMKYMTKHMDVSAKDIKENEFHVFSLLEFNLYLPRQEFLPHFEQILYRQGELIFVRPSGDNCPIYAQ
;
A
#
# COMPACT_ATOMS: atom_id res chain seq x y z
N ARG A 1 20.34 -21.38 0.35
CA ARG A 1 20.95 -20.13 0.89
C ARG A 1 19.84 -19.07 1.03
N PRO A 2 19.95 -18.03 1.88
CA PRO A 2 18.90 -17.00 2.05
C PRO A 2 18.50 -16.29 0.74
N SER A 3 19.40 -16.27 -0.24
CA SER A 3 19.16 -15.77 -1.61
C SER A 3 18.18 -16.62 -2.42
N ASP A 4 18.18 -17.95 -2.22
CA ASP A 4 17.33 -18.88 -2.98
C ASP A 4 15.88 -18.76 -2.55
N LEU A 5 15.63 -18.67 -1.23
CA LEU A 5 14.28 -18.46 -0.67
C LEU A 5 13.68 -17.12 -1.12
N LYS A 6 14.48 -16.05 -1.14
CA LYS A 6 14.03 -14.74 -1.66
C LYS A 6 13.66 -14.78 -3.13
N ARG A 7 14.37 -15.58 -3.94
CA ARG A 7 14.08 -15.75 -5.37
C ARG A 7 12.77 -16.52 -5.53
N GLU A 8 12.62 -17.64 -4.84
CA GLU A 8 11.43 -18.50 -4.88
C GLU A 8 10.15 -17.75 -4.46
N LEU A 9 10.19 -16.96 -3.38
CA LEU A 9 9.05 -16.14 -2.96
C LEU A 9 8.64 -15.10 -4.02
N ASN A 10 9.61 -14.47 -4.69
CA ASN A 10 9.32 -13.51 -5.75
C ASN A 10 8.81 -14.19 -7.03
N GLU A 11 9.32 -15.38 -7.36
CA GLU A 11 8.83 -16.20 -8.47
C GLU A 11 7.38 -16.63 -8.23
N HIS A 12 7.06 -17.09 -7.01
CA HIS A 12 5.70 -17.43 -6.65
C HIS A 12 4.78 -16.19 -6.68
N PHE A 13 5.23 -15.04 -6.19
CA PHE A 13 4.48 -13.77 -6.30
C PHE A 13 4.18 -13.41 -7.76
N ARG A 14 5.17 -13.51 -8.65
CA ARG A 14 4.99 -13.24 -10.08
C ARG A 14 4.03 -14.22 -10.74
N SER A 15 4.11 -15.51 -10.39
CA SER A 15 3.19 -16.52 -10.93
C SER A 15 1.74 -16.26 -10.53
N ARG A 16 1.49 -15.76 -9.31
CA ARG A 16 0.15 -15.41 -8.82
C ARG A 16 -0.36 -14.07 -9.34
N HIS A 17 0.54 -13.17 -9.72
CA HIS A 17 0.19 -11.81 -10.13
C HIS A 17 0.94 -11.40 -11.40
N PRO A 18 0.58 -11.99 -12.57
CA PRO A 18 1.31 -11.78 -13.82
C PRO A 18 1.18 -10.35 -14.38
N THR A 19 0.20 -9.57 -13.91
CA THR A 19 -0.05 -8.20 -14.36
C THR A 19 0.62 -7.13 -13.49
N ILE A 20 1.24 -7.52 -12.37
CA ILE A 20 2.05 -6.60 -11.57
C ILE A 20 3.34 -6.33 -12.32
N ASP A 21 3.80 -5.07 -12.29
CA ASP A 21 5.08 -4.66 -12.86
C ASP A 21 6.22 -5.60 -12.40
N PRO A 22 6.96 -6.26 -13.33
CA PRO A 22 8.02 -7.21 -12.99
C PRO A 22 9.15 -6.63 -12.14
N SER A 23 9.31 -5.30 -12.16
CA SER A 23 10.29 -4.56 -11.37
C SER A 23 9.84 -4.37 -9.92
N ILE A 24 8.56 -4.55 -9.58
CA ILE A 24 8.07 -4.55 -8.20
C ILE A 24 8.25 -5.94 -7.60
N THR A 25 9.03 -6.01 -6.51
CA THR A 25 9.29 -7.24 -5.76
C THR A 25 8.65 -7.16 -4.38
N LEU A 26 8.41 -8.31 -3.75
CA LEU A 26 7.88 -8.38 -2.38
C LEU A 26 8.73 -7.57 -1.40
N SER A 27 10.05 -7.61 -1.56
CA SER A 27 10.97 -6.84 -0.71
C SER A 27 10.77 -5.32 -0.85
N LYS A 28 10.45 -4.82 -2.05
CA LYS A 28 10.18 -3.40 -2.28
C LYS A 28 8.85 -2.97 -1.64
N ILE A 29 7.81 -3.80 -1.77
CA ILE A 29 6.51 -3.56 -1.13
C ILE A 29 6.67 -3.52 0.39
N ARG A 30 7.34 -4.54 0.96
CA ARG A 30 7.60 -4.62 2.41
C ARG A 30 8.40 -3.42 2.90
N LYS A 31 9.43 -2.99 2.16
CA LYS A 31 10.23 -1.81 2.51
C LYS A 31 9.39 -0.53 2.54
N VAL A 32 8.59 -0.28 1.51
CA VAL A 32 7.67 0.88 1.46
C VAL A 32 6.70 0.86 2.63
N LYS A 33 6.11 -0.29 2.94
CA LYS A 33 5.22 -0.46 4.10
C LYS A 33 5.94 -0.13 5.41
N THR A 34 7.14 -0.68 5.62
CA THR A 34 7.96 -0.35 6.80
C THR A 34 8.25 1.15 6.89
N ASP A 35 8.54 1.81 5.78
CA ASP A 35 8.79 3.26 5.77
C ASP A 35 7.53 4.07 6.11
N LEU A 36 6.36 3.67 5.62
CA LEU A 36 5.07 4.29 5.98
C LEU A 36 4.76 4.13 7.47
N LEU A 37 5.03 2.95 8.04
CA LEU A 37 4.82 2.70 9.47
C LEU A 37 5.76 3.57 10.32
N ALA A 38 7.04 3.64 9.96
CA ALA A 38 8.00 4.49 10.66
C ALA A 38 7.59 5.97 10.65
N ILE A 39 7.09 6.49 9.51
CA ILE A 39 6.54 7.85 9.43
C ILE A 39 5.33 8.01 10.36
N SER A 40 4.44 7.00 10.40
CA SER A 40 3.23 7.05 11.22
C SER A 40 3.55 7.04 12.71
N GLU A 41 4.53 6.22 13.13
CA GLU A 41 5.02 6.15 14.51
C GLU A 41 5.71 7.44 14.94
N GLU A 42 6.56 8.03 14.08
CA GLU A 42 7.28 9.27 14.41
C GLU A 42 6.33 10.48 14.53
N LEU A 43 5.17 10.42 13.87
CA LEU A 43 4.13 11.45 13.91
C LEU A 43 2.99 11.14 14.88
N ASP A 44 3.07 10.03 15.62
CA ASP A 44 2.04 9.56 16.55
C ASP A 44 0.64 9.47 15.89
N LEU A 45 0.60 8.94 14.67
CA LEU A 45 -0.65 8.68 13.95
C LEU A 45 -1.32 7.41 14.47
N GLU A 46 -2.64 7.32 14.31
CA GLU A 46 -3.37 6.11 14.67
C GLU A 46 -2.90 4.91 13.82
N ILE A 47 -2.86 3.73 14.44
CA ILE A 47 -2.51 2.47 13.75
C ILE A 47 -3.47 2.20 12.58
N SER A 48 -4.75 2.59 12.73
CA SER A 48 -5.75 2.55 11.66
C SER A 48 -5.36 3.38 10.44
N THR A 49 -4.71 4.53 10.62
CA THR A 49 -4.22 5.37 9.52
C THR A 49 -3.14 4.64 8.71
N ALA A 50 -2.16 4.02 9.38
CA ALA A 50 -1.14 3.21 8.70
C ALA A 50 -1.75 1.97 8.00
N ALA A 51 -2.72 1.32 8.64
CA ALA A 51 -3.42 0.16 8.08
C ALA A 51 -4.24 0.52 6.82
N LEU A 52 -4.95 1.66 6.82
CA LEU A 52 -5.64 2.19 5.64
C LEU A 52 -4.65 2.47 4.50
N ALA A 53 -3.52 3.13 4.80
CA ALA A 53 -2.49 3.42 3.81
C ALA A 53 -1.93 2.13 3.18
N TYR A 54 -1.71 1.08 4.00
CA TYR A 54 -1.29 -0.23 3.52
C TYR A 54 -2.31 -0.86 2.58
N ALA A 55 -3.59 -0.77 2.93
CA ALA A 55 -4.69 -1.35 2.17
C ALA A 55 -4.87 -0.64 0.82
N TYR A 56 -4.87 0.71 0.81
CA TYR A 56 -4.92 1.50 -0.42
C TYR A 56 -3.75 1.18 -1.34
N PHE A 57 -2.54 1.13 -0.79
CA PHE A 57 -1.35 0.84 -1.58
C PHE A 57 -1.40 -0.56 -2.20
N GLU A 58 -1.82 -1.59 -1.46
CA GLU A 58 -1.99 -2.94 -2.01
C GLU A 58 -3.09 -3.01 -3.05
N LYS A 59 -4.22 -2.33 -2.85
CA LYS A 59 -5.27 -2.22 -3.87
C LYS A 59 -4.71 -1.68 -5.19
N LEU A 60 -3.90 -0.63 -5.14
CA LEU A 60 -3.31 -0.04 -6.34
C LEU A 60 -2.27 -0.96 -7.01
N ILE A 61 -1.49 -1.70 -6.22
CA ILE A 61 -0.59 -2.75 -6.73
C ILE A 61 -1.39 -3.83 -7.46
N LEU A 62 -2.53 -4.25 -6.88
CA LEU A 62 -3.33 -5.37 -7.39
C LEU A 62 -4.37 -4.97 -8.43
N LYS A 63 -4.68 -3.69 -8.59
CA LYS A 63 -5.72 -3.23 -9.53
C LYS A 63 -5.39 -3.55 -10.99
N GLY A 64 -4.10 -3.68 -11.34
CA GLY A 64 -3.69 -4.26 -12.64
C GLY A 64 -4.07 -5.74 -12.81
N SER A 65 -4.32 -6.49 -11.72
CA SER A 65 -4.74 -7.91 -11.72
C SER A 65 -6.24 -8.11 -11.76
N TRP A 66 -7.04 -7.08 -11.43
CA TRP A 66 -8.49 -7.21 -11.27
C TRP A 66 -9.26 -7.15 -12.59
N LYS A 67 -8.75 -6.45 -13.62
CA LYS A 67 -9.44 -6.28 -14.93
C LYS A 67 -9.53 -7.56 -15.79
N GLY A 68 -9.32 -8.75 -15.22
CA GLY A 68 -9.32 -10.04 -15.93
C GLY A 68 -10.58 -10.90 -15.79
N LYS A 69 -11.66 -10.43 -15.14
CA LYS A 69 -12.89 -11.24 -14.94
C LYS A 69 -14.19 -10.62 -15.45
N GLU A 70 -14.15 -9.45 -16.10
CA GLU A 70 -15.30 -8.94 -16.84
C GLU A 70 -15.04 -9.05 -18.35
N SER A 71 -15.89 -9.84 -18.99
CA SER A 71 -15.93 -10.10 -20.41
C SER A 71 -16.31 -8.85 -21.20
N ASN A 72 -15.32 -8.13 -21.75
CA ASN A 72 -15.46 -7.47 -23.05
C ASN A 72 -14.07 -7.25 -23.70
N PRO A 73 -13.68 -7.99 -24.74
CA PRO A 73 -12.35 -7.89 -25.38
C PRO A 73 -12.12 -6.62 -26.22
N LEU A 74 -13.01 -5.63 -26.19
CA LEU A 74 -12.99 -4.49 -27.13
C LEU A 74 -12.38 -3.19 -26.58
N SER A 75 -11.64 -3.26 -25.47
CA SER A 75 -10.79 -2.15 -25.02
C SER A 75 -9.33 -2.59 -25.02
N THR A 76 -8.62 -2.27 -26.11
CA THR A 76 -7.15 -2.36 -26.27
C THR A 76 -6.46 -1.30 -25.38
N GLU A 77 -6.83 -1.25 -24.11
CA GLU A 77 -6.28 -0.31 -23.13
C GLU A 77 -5.44 -1.15 -22.18
N ALA A 78 -4.13 -1.12 -22.45
CA ALA A 78 -3.11 -2.01 -21.92
C ALA A 78 -3.30 -2.38 -20.44
N ASN A 79 -3.01 -3.65 -20.13
CA ASN A 79 -2.70 -4.18 -18.80
C ASN A 79 -1.44 -3.47 -18.22
N THR A 80 -1.54 -2.17 -17.99
CA THR A 80 -0.46 -1.33 -17.47
C THR A 80 -0.55 -1.35 -15.96
N SER A 81 0.50 -1.87 -15.32
CA SER A 81 0.64 -1.82 -13.87
C SER A 81 0.66 -0.36 -13.41
N ILE A 82 -0.28 -0.01 -12.52
CA ILE A 82 -0.39 1.35 -11.97
C ILE A 82 0.83 1.68 -11.11
N VAL A 83 1.32 0.68 -10.36
CA VAL A 83 2.47 0.82 -9.46
C VAL A 83 3.71 0.22 -10.12
N THR A 84 4.76 1.03 -10.24
CA THR A 84 6.05 0.70 -10.84
C THR A 84 7.17 0.98 -9.84
N LYS A 85 8.39 0.50 -10.13
CA LYS A 85 9.56 0.80 -9.28
C LYS A 85 9.74 2.31 -9.06
N GLU A 86 9.45 3.15 -10.04
CA GLU A 86 9.72 4.59 -9.96
C GLU A 86 8.66 5.31 -9.12
N ASN A 87 7.39 4.99 -9.34
CA ASN A 87 6.28 5.73 -8.72
C ASN A 87 5.84 5.16 -7.36
N ARG A 88 6.23 3.94 -6.98
CA ARG A 88 5.73 3.22 -5.79
C ARG A 88 5.79 4.02 -4.50
N LYS A 89 6.84 4.82 -4.33
CA LYS A 89 7.04 5.62 -3.12
C LYS A 89 6.08 6.82 -3.09
N MET A 90 5.95 7.51 -4.22
CA MET A 90 5.03 8.63 -4.36
C MET A 90 3.58 8.17 -4.16
N ILE A 91 3.17 7.06 -4.80
CA ILE A 91 1.82 6.48 -4.60
C ILE A 91 1.59 6.13 -3.14
N ALA A 92 2.57 5.52 -2.47
CA ALA A 92 2.48 5.19 -1.05
C ALA A 92 2.33 6.42 -0.14
N CYS A 93 3.09 7.50 -0.40
CA CYS A 93 2.92 8.77 0.30
C CYS A 93 1.51 9.34 0.12
N VAL A 94 0.98 9.30 -1.11
CA VAL A 94 -0.39 9.76 -1.38
C VAL A 94 -1.43 8.88 -0.67
N CYS A 95 -1.22 7.56 -0.61
CA CYS A 95 -2.09 6.66 0.15
C CYS A 95 -2.11 7.03 1.64
N LEU A 96 -0.95 7.33 2.23
CA LEU A 96 -0.87 7.80 3.61
C LEU A 96 -1.54 9.16 3.80
N LEU A 97 -1.36 10.08 2.86
CA LEU A 97 -2.00 11.39 2.88
C LEU A 97 -3.54 11.27 2.86
N LEU A 98 -4.08 10.40 2.01
CA LEU A 98 -5.51 10.16 1.93
C LEU A 98 -6.03 9.50 3.21
N ALA A 99 -5.31 8.50 3.74
CA ALA A 99 -5.64 7.85 5.01
C ALA A 99 -5.66 8.86 6.17
N TYR A 100 -4.65 9.72 6.25
CA TYR A 100 -4.56 10.79 7.24
C TYR A 100 -5.78 11.72 7.17
N LYS A 101 -6.17 12.16 5.96
CA LYS A 101 -7.30 13.08 5.76
C LYS A 101 -8.65 12.50 6.19
N VAL A 102 -8.84 11.18 6.13
CA VAL A 102 -10.13 10.54 6.45
C VAL A 102 -10.19 9.97 7.85
N ASN A 103 -9.07 9.55 8.42
CA ASN A 103 -9.05 8.84 9.69
C ASN A 103 -8.59 9.72 10.87
N GLU A 104 -7.63 10.62 10.64
CA GLU A 104 -7.18 11.48 11.72
C GLU A 104 -8.18 12.62 11.97
N PRO A 105 -8.39 13.04 13.23
CA PRO A 105 -9.20 14.21 13.54
C PRO A 105 -8.66 15.44 12.80
N LYS A 106 -9.50 16.42 12.48
CA LYS A 106 -9.08 17.63 11.75
C LYS A 106 -8.03 18.39 12.56
N ARG A 107 -6.76 18.10 12.25
CA ARG A 107 -5.58 18.65 12.91
C ARG A 107 -5.17 19.97 12.28
N SER A 108 -4.34 20.73 12.98
CA SER A 108 -3.96 22.08 12.55
C SER A 108 -3.19 22.07 11.22
N SER A 109 -3.16 23.21 10.51
CA SER A 109 -2.40 23.34 9.26
C SER A 109 -0.89 23.05 9.43
N GLY A 110 -0.35 23.24 10.63
CA GLY A 110 1.03 22.94 10.97
C GLY A 110 1.35 21.44 10.93
N GLU A 111 0.40 20.60 11.33
CA GLU A 111 0.61 19.15 11.38
C GLU A 111 0.58 18.53 9.98
N PHE A 112 -0.25 19.08 9.09
CA PHE A 112 -0.21 18.72 7.67
C PHE A 112 1.16 19.05 7.03
N ALA A 113 1.72 20.22 7.35
CA ALA A 113 3.05 20.60 6.85
C ALA A 113 4.14 19.67 7.39
N THR A 114 4.03 19.27 8.66
CA THR A 114 4.92 18.29 9.29
C THR A 114 4.82 16.93 8.60
N LEU A 115 3.61 16.40 8.39
CA LEU A 115 3.39 15.15 7.66
C LEU A 115 4.05 15.17 6.28
N MET A 116 3.83 16.23 5.50
CA MET A 116 4.45 16.39 4.19
C MET A 116 5.98 16.37 4.27
N LYS A 117 6.57 17.11 5.22
CA LYS A 117 8.02 17.14 5.42
C LYS A 117 8.61 15.77 5.76
N TYR A 118 7.90 14.98 6.58
CA TYR A 118 8.32 13.65 6.96
C TYR A 118 8.25 12.67 5.79
N MET A 119 7.14 12.69 5.04
CA MET A 119 7.00 11.87 3.84
C MET A 119 8.08 12.16 2.80
N THR A 120 8.35 13.43 2.49
CA THR A 120 9.38 13.79 1.50
C THR A 120 10.77 13.35 1.93
N LYS A 121 11.10 13.49 3.22
CA LYS A 121 12.39 13.09 3.80
C LYS A 121 12.60 11.56 3.79
N HIS A 122 11.62 10.78 4.25
CA HIS A 122 11.78 9.33 4.39
C HIS A 122 11.63 8.60 3.06
N MET A 123 10.80 9.12 2.17
CA MET A 123 10.49 8.46 0.90
C MET A 123 11.30 9.01 -0.27
N ASP A 124 12.02 10.13 -0.11
CA ASP A 124 12.77 10.77 -1.19
C ASP A 124 11.86 11.10 -2.39
N VAL A 125 10.79 11.84 -2.09
CA VAL A 125 9.74 12.26 -3.04
C VAL A 125 9.49 13.75 -2.86
N SER A 126 9.17 14.47 -3.93
CA SER A 126 8.81 15.89 -3.85
C SER A 126 7.42 16.12 -3.25
N ALA A 127 7.28 17.14 -2.40
CA ALA A 127 5.98 17.56 -1.88
C ALA A 127 5.04 18.02 -2.99
N LYS A 128 5.60 18.56 -4.09
CA LYS A 128 4.85 18.96 -5.27
C LYS A 128 4.21 17.74 -5.93
N ASP A 129 5.00 16.69 -6.18
CA ASP A 129 4.53 15.47 -6.84
C ASP A 129 3.41 14.80 -6.03
N ILE A 130 3.54 14.75 -4.70
CA ILE A 130 2.50 14.19 -3.82
C ILE A 130 1.17 14.96 -3.98
N LYS A 131 1.22 16.30 -4.00
CA LYS A 131 0.02 17.13 -4.15
C LYS A 131 -0.60 17.01 -5.54
N GLU A 132 0.21 17.05 -6.59
CA GLU A 132 -0.26 16.95 -7.98
C GLU A 132 -0.88 15.58 -8.28
N ASN A 133 -0.37 14.52 -7.65
CA ASN A 133 -0.90 13.17 -7.83
C ASN A 133 -2.00 12.78 -6.83
N GLU A 134 -2.33 13.64 -5.86
CA GLU A 134 -3.33 13.34 -4.83
C GLU A 134 -4.67 12.93 -5.46
N PHE A 135 -5.21 13.79 -6.33
CA PHE A 135 -6.48 13.54 -7.00
C PHE A 135 -6.42 12.33 -7.93
N HIS A 136 -5.29 12.15 -8.64
CA HIS A 136 -5.12 11.02 -9.54
C HIS A 136 -5.16 9.69 -8.77
N VAL A 137 -4.40 9.55 -7.69
CA VAL A 137 -4.41 8.34 -6.85
C VAL A 137 -5.79 8.12 -6.21
N PHE A 138 -6.46 9.19 -5.79
CA PHE A 138 -7.82 9.08 -5.27
C PHE A 138 -8.80 8.57 -6.32
N SER A 139 -8.67 8.99 -7.58
CA SER A 139 -9.46 8.46 -8.70
C SER A 139 -9.13 6.98 -8.99
N LEU A 140 -7.86 6.57 -8.83
CA LEU A 140 -7.46 5.17 -8.96
C LEU A 140 -8.02 4.29 -7.84
N LEU A 141 -8.38 4.86 -6.70
CA LEU A 141 -9.14 4.20 -5.63
C LEU A 141 -10.65 4.26 -5.86
N GLU A 142 -11.11 4.69 -7.04
CA GLU A 142 -12.54 4.83 -7.38
C GLU A 142 -13.30 5.73 -6.41
N PHE A 143 -12.61 6.73 -5.86
CA PHE A 143 -13.14 7.63 -4.84
C PHE A 143 -13.63 6.92 -3.57
N ASN A 144 -13.25 5.65 -3.36
CA ASN A 144 -13.67 4.87 -2.21
C ASN A 144 -12.53 4.72 -1.18
N LEU A 145 -12.63 5.48 -0.10
CA LEU A 145 -11.73 5.41 1.05
C LEU A 145 -12.34 4.61 2.22
N TYR A 146 -13.58 4.16 2.10
CA TYR A 146 -14.22 3.32 3.11
C TYR A 146 -14.02 1.86 2.74
N LEU A 147 -13.11 1.20 3.45
CA LEU A 147 -12.82 -0.21 3.22
C LEU A 147 -13.73 -1.10 4.08
N PRO A 148 -14.26 -2.20 3.52
CA PRO A 148 -14.95 -3.20 4.33
C PRO A 148 -13.97 -3.85 5.31
N ARG A 149 -14.51 -4.30 6.45
CA ARG A 149 -13.73 -4.86 7.57
C ARG A 149 -12.77 -5.96 7.14
N GLN A 150 -13.17 -6.80 6.19
CA GLN A 150 -12.41 -7.93 5.66
C GLN A 150 -11.14 -7.50 4.92
N GLU A 151 -11.14 -6.31 4.32
CA GLU A 151 -9.98 -5.77 3.62
C GLU A 151 -9.10 -4.96 4.56
N PHE A 152 -9.68 -4.26 5.52
CA PHE A 152 -8.95 -3.43 6.47
C PHE A 152 -8.28 -4.23 7.60
N LEU A 153 -9.02 -5.12 8.27
CA LEU A 153 -8.57 -5.83 9.48
C LEU A 153 -7.22 -6.52 9.32
N PRO A 154 -6.96 -7.28 8.24
CA PRO A 154 -5.73 -8.06 8.19
C PRO A 154 -4.47 -7.16 8.17
N HIS A 155 -4.57 -5.93 7.66
CA HIS A 155 -3.50 -4.94 7.73
C HIS A 155 -3.33 -4.39 9.15
N PHE A 156 -4.44 -4.09 9.82
CA PHE A 156 -4.45 -3.59 11.19
C PHE A 156 -3.84 -4.62 12.15
N GLU A 157 -4.32 -5.87 12.12
CA GLU A 157 -3.80 -6.98 12.93
C GLU A 157 -2.32 -7.26 12.63
N GLN A 158 -1.90 -7.13 11.36
CA GLN A 158 -0.50 -7.29 10.99
C GLN A 158 0.40 -6.24 11.64
N ILE A 159 -0.02 -4.98 11.70
CA ILE A 159 0.77 -3.92 12.32
C ILE A 159 0.87 -4.17 13.83
N LEU A 160 -0.26 -4.45 14.48
CA LEU A 160 -0.30 -4.79 15.91
C LEU A 160 0.60 -5.99 16.23
N TYR A 161 0.56 -7.05 15.44
CA TYR A 161 1.44 -8.20 15.61
C TYR A 161 2.92 -7.82 15.50
N ARG A 162 3.28 -6.95 14.54
CA ARG A 162 4.67 -6.48 14.37
C ARG A 162 5.14 -5.60 15.52
N GLN A 163 4.24 -4.82 16.12
CA GLN A 163 4.52 -4.00 17.30
C GLN A 163 4.50 -4.82 18.60
N GLY A 164 4.15 -6.11 18.54
CA GLY A 164 4.10 -7.00 19.70
C GLY A 164 2.81 -6.88 20.52
N GLU A 165 1.81 -6.18 19.99
CA GLU A 165 0.52 -5.94 20.66
C GLU A 165 -0.49 -7.09 20.47
N LEU A 166 -0.21 -8.03 19.56
CA LEU A 166 -1.00 -9.25 19.33
C LEU A 166 -0.11 -10.49 19.25
N ILE A 167 -0.65 -11.65 19.64
CA ILE A 167 -0.05 -12.98 19.41
C ILE A 167 -0.72 -13.58 18.17
N PHE A 168 0.05 -13.90 17.12
CA PHE A 168 -0.49 -14.39 15.85
C PHE A 168 -1.03 -15.82 15.98
N VAL A 169 -2.31 -15.99 15.67
CA VAL A 169 -2.91 -17.30 15.37
C VAL A 169 -3.13 -17.35 13.85
N ARG A 170 -2.38 -18.20 13.14
CA ARG A 170 -2.51 -18.35 11.68
C ARG A 170 -3.96 -18.72 11.33
N PRO A 171 -4.66 -17.95 10.47
CA PRO A 171 -5.90 -18.44 9.88
C PRO A 171 -5.58 -19.61 8.95
N SER A 172 -6.36 -20.69 9.06
CA SER A 172 -6.26 -21.88 8.20
C SER A 172 -7.14 -21.65 6.97
N GLY A 173 -6.56 -21.47 5.76
CA GLY A 173 -7.33 -21.39 4.51
C GLY A 173 -6.60 -20.74 3.31
N ASP A 174 -7.12 -21.00 2.10
CA ASP A 174 -6.53 -20.61 0.80
C ASP A 174 -6.57 -19.11 0.47
N ASN A 175 -7.32 -18.30 1.24
CA ASN A 175 -7.37 -16.84 1.11
C ASN A 175 -6.27 -16.14 1.93
N CYS A 176 -5.05 -16.67 1.86
CA CYS A 176 -3.89 -16.09 2.51
C CYS A 176 -3.56 -14.75 1.82
N PRO A 177 -3.66 -13.60 2.51
CA PRO A 177 -3.30 -12.34 1.90
C PRO A 177 -1.80 -12.31 1.57
N ILE A 178 -1.37 -11.39 0.70
CA ILE A 178 0.02 -11.31 0.21
C ILE A 178 1.07 -11.23 1.33
N TYR A 179 0.66 -10.81 2.52
CA TYR A 179 1.48 -10.68 3.73
C TYR A 179 1.61 -11.96 4.58
N ALA A 180 0.84 -13.02 4.31
CA ALA A 180 0.90 -14.29 5.03
C ALA A 180 1.84 -15.33 4.37
N GLN A 181 2.66 -14.88 3.42
CA GLN A 181 3.75 -15.61 2.75
C GLN A 181 5.09 -14.90 2.94
#